data_AF-A0A1H0T924-F1
#
_entry.id   AF-A0A1H0T924-F1
#
_cell.length_a   1.000
_cell.length_b   1.000
_cell.length_c   1.000
_cell.angle_alpha   90.00
_cell.angle_beta   90.00
_cell.angle_gamma   90.00
#
_symmetry.space_group_name_H-M   'P 1'
#
loop_
_entity.id
_entity.type
_entity.pdbx_description
1 polymer ?
#
loop_
_entity_poly.entity_id
_entity_poly.type
_entity_poly.pdbx_seq_one_letter_code
_entity_poly.pdbx_strand_id
1 'polypeptide(L)' 'MPYVWWQSEYDLRCHAFSLDQANGPRTFYEAVCEHSVPGERVSRAQAGALCTTCLVKVGTELPDVRWRA' A
#
# COMPACT_ATOMS: atom_id res chain seq x y z
N MET A 1 -2.86 1.55 -13.92
CA MET A 1 -2.52 2.76 -13.13
C MET A 1 -1.45 2.35 -12.12
N PRO A 2 -0.35 3.10 -11.97
CA PRO A 2 0.67 2.77 -10.98
C PRO A 2 0.15 2.99 -9.56
N TYR A 3 0.52 2.10 -8.64
CA TYR A 3 0.20 2.18 -7.22
C TYR A 3 1.47 2.35 -6.41
N VAL A 4 1.36 3.03 -5.27
CA VAL A 4 2.42 3.08 -4.24
C VAL A 4 1.97 2.29 -3.02
N TRP A 5 2.92 1.61 -2.39
CA TRP A 5 2.69 0.80 -1.21
C TRP A 5 3.23 1.51 0.03
N TRP A 6 2.33 1.95 0.90
CA TRP A 6 2.68 2.68 2.13
C TRP A 6 2.03 2.03 3.34
N GLN A 7 2.68 2.15 4.49
CA GLN A 7 2.21 1.56 5.73
C GLN A 7 1.14 2.44 6.39
N SER A 8 0.04 1.83 6.80
CA SER A 8 -0.93 2.44 7.71
C SER A 8 -0.48 2.19 9.14
N GLU A 9 -0.43 3.24 9.96
CA GLU A 9 -0.13 3.10 11.40
C GLU A 9 -1.31 2.55 12.21
N TYR A 10 -2.47 2.32 11.61
CA TYR A 10 -3.61 1.67 12.29
C TYR A 10 -3.46 0.16 12.40
N ASP A 11 -3.06 -0.50 11.33
CA ASP A 11 -2.97 -1.96 11.25
C ASP A 11 -1.54 -2.46 10.98
N LEU A 12 -0.59 -1.53 10.84
CA LEU A 12 0.82 -1.77 10.54
C LEU A 12 1.05 -2.53 9.22
N ARG A 13 0.05 -2.55 8.32
CA ARG A 13 0.14 -3.19 7.00
C ARG A 13 0.39 -2.15 5.92
N CYS A 14 0.98 -2.61 4.83
CA CYS A 14 1.19 -1.81 3.63
C CYS A 14 -0.01 -1.93 2.68
N HIS A 15 -0.63 -0.80 2.37
CA HIS A 15 -1.78 -0.72 1.48
C HIS A 15 -1.37 -0.07 0.16
N ALA A 16 -2.10 -0.42 -0.91
CA ALA A 16 -1.89 0.18 -2.21
C ALA A 16 -2.72 1.46 -2.32
N PHE A 17 -2.05 2.57 -2.59
CA PHE A 17 -2.67 3.87 -2.86
C PHE A 17 -2.41 4.25 -4.32
N SER A 18 -3.38 4.89 -4.99
CA SER A 18 -3.16 5.40 -6.36
C SER A 18 -2.03 6.44 -6.37
N LEU A 19 -1.19 6.43 -7.40
CA LEU A 19 -0.14 7.44 -7.57
C LEU A 19 -0.72 8.87 -7.64
N ASP A 20 -1.95 9.04 -8.10
CA ASP A 20 -2.65 10.34 -8.09
C ASP A 20 -2.85 10.89 -6.67
N GLN A 21 -2.92 9.99 -5.68
CA GLN A 21 -2.98 10.39 -4.28
C GLN A 21 -1.61 10.74 -3.71
N ALA A 22 -0.53 10.18 -4.27
CA ALA A 22 0.83 10.37 -3.78
C ALA A 22 1.41 11.77 -4.07
N ASN A 23 0.84 12.49 -5.04
CA ASN A 23 1.27 13.82 -5.44
C ASN A 23 0.73 14.91 -4.51
N GLY A 24 1.23 14.96 -3.28
CA GLY A 24 0.96 16.02 -2.30
C GLY A 24 0.40 15.52 -0.96
N PRO A 25 0.42 16.36 0.08
CA PRO A 25 -0.20 16.03 1.36
C PRO A 25 -1.72 15.99 1.24
N ARG A 26 -2.35 15.03 1.92
CA ARG A 26 -3.81 14.88 2.00
C ARG A 26 -4.24 14.70 3.45
N THR A 27 -5.46 15.11 3.77
CA THR A 27 -6.07 14.82 5.06
C THR A 27 -6.27 13.33 5.24
N PHE A 28 -6.66 12.62 4.17
CA PHE A 28 -6.81 11.18 4.14
C PHE A 28 -6.27 10.62 2.82
N TYR A 29 -5.72 9.42 2.89
CA TYR A 29 -5.38 8.59 1.75
C TYR A 29 -6.30 7.38 1.73
N GLU A 30 -6.88 7.13 0.57
CA GLU A 30 -7.80 6.03 0.33
C GLU A 30 -7.04 4.87 -0.33
N ALA A 31 -6.93 3.75 0.36
CA ALA A 31 -6.37 2.55 -0.23
C ALA A 31 -7.29 2.01 -1.34
N VAL A 32 -6.81 1.04 -2.12
CA VAL A 32 -7.64 0.32 -3.10
C VAL A 32 -8.63 -0.65 -2.42
N CYS A 33 -8.34 -1.07 -1.19
CA CYS A 33 -9.35 -1.69 -0.32
C CYS A 33 -10.23 -0.60 0.34
N GLU A 34 -11.10 -0.96 1.29
CA GLU A 34 -11.98 0.00 1.99
C GLU A 34 -11.25 0.77 3.12
N HIS A 35 -9.91 0.70 3.16
CA HIS A 35 -9.12 1.27 4.23
C HIS A 35 -8.77 2.73 3.93
N SER A 36 -9.18 3.63 4.82
CA SER A 36 -8.82 5.06 4.78
C SER A 36 -7.86 5.38 5.91
N VAL A 37 -6.83 6.18 5.62
CA VAL A 37 -5.78 6.52 6.60
C VAL A 37 -5.54 8.03 6.63
N PRO A 38 -5.60 8.69 7.80
CA PRO A 38 -5.21 10.07 7.94
C PRO A 38 -3.77 10.30 7.47
N GLY A 39 -3.50 11.44 6.85
CA GLY A 39 -2.19 11.70 6.26
C GLY A 39 -1.05 11.67 7.27
N GLU A 40 -1.30 12.05 8.51
CA GLU A 40 -0.35 11.99 9.62
C GLU A 40 -0.09 10.56 10.15
N ARG A 41 -0.88 9.57 9.72
CA ARG A 41 -0.76 8.15 10.09
C ARG A 41 -0.40 7.25 8.91
N VAL A 42 0.02 7.86 7.80
CA VAL A 42 0.57 7.14 6.64
C VAL A 42 2.09 7.28 6.66
N SER A 43 2.77 6.17 6.87
CA SER A 43 4.21 6.10 6.70
C SER A 43 4.55 5.75 5.25
N ARG A 44 5.35 6.59 4.59
CA ARG A 44 5.80 6.38 3.20
C ARG A 44 6.85 5.25 3.06
N ALA A 45 6.99 4.40 4.07
CA ALA A 45 7.83 3.22 4.06
C ALA A 45 7.00 1.95 3.83
N GLN A 46 7.62 0.95 3.20
CA GLN A 46 7.06 -0.40 3.05
C GLN A 46 7.67 -1.34 4.11
N ALA A 47 7.39 -1.08 5.39
CA ALA A 47 7.95 -1.85 6.51
C ALA A 47 7.05 -3.02 6.97
N GLY A 48 5.76 -2.97 6.66
CA GLY A 48 4.76 -3.95 7.07
C GLY A 48 4.49 -5.03 6.02
N ALA A 49 3.71 -6.04 6.42
CA ALA A 49 3.15 -7.01 5.47
C ALA A 49 2.19 -6.32 4.50
N LEU A 50 2.17 -6.77 3.25
CA LEU A 50 1.21 -6.27 2.25
C LEU A 50 -0.21 -6.65 2.67
N CYS A 51 -1.14 -5.70 2.56
CA CYS A 51 -2.56 -5.95 2.70
C CYS A 51 -3.03 -6.90 1.59
N THR A 52 -3.50 -8.09 1.97
CA THR A 52 -3.92 -9.12 1.01
C THR A 52 -5.02 -8.64 0.07
N THR A 53 -5.99 -7.87 0.56
CA THR A 53 -7.06 -7.30 -0.29
C THR A 53 -6.50 -6.34 -1.34
N CYS A 54 -5.56 -5.48 -0.96
CA CYS A 54 -4.86 -4.62 -1.92
C CYS A 54 -4.09 -5.45 -2.93
N LEU A 55 -3.38 -6.49 -2.48
CA LEU A 55 -2.57 -7.36 -3.32
C LEU A 55 -3.40 -8.09 -4.37
N VAL A 56 -4.58 -8.60 -4.00
CA VAL A 56 -5.51 -9.25 -4.95
C VAL A 56 -6.06 -8.26 -5.96
N LYS A 57 -6.40 -7.04 -5.53
CA LYS A 57 -7.02 -6.04 -6.42
C LYS A 57 -6.02 -5.42 -7.42
N VAL A 58 -4.79 -5.14 -6.98
CA VAL A 58 -3.81 -4.41 -7.82
C VAL A 58 -2.77 -5.33 -8.45
N GLY A 59 -2.53 -6.50 -7.87
CA GLY A 59 -1.33 -7.30 -8.16
C GLY A 59 -0.06 -6.62 -7.62
N THR A 60 0.95 -7.41 -7.28
CA THR A 60 2.31 -6.92 -7.05
C THR A 60 3.27 -7.82 -7.78
N GLU A 61 4.41 -7.28 -8.22
CA GLU A 61 5.51 -8.15 -8.63
C GLU A 61 5.91 -8.99 -7.44
N LEU A 62 5.86 -10.31 -7.63
CA LEU A 62 6.45 -11.23 -6.69
C LEU A 62 7.97 -11.09 -6.83
N PRO A 63 8.72 -11.09 -5.72
CA PRO A 63 10.17 -11.18 -5.81
C PRO A 63 10.54 -12.39 -6.67
N ASP A 64 11.60 -12.28 -7.47
CA ASP A 64 12.09 -13.38 -8.32
C ASP A 64 12.69 -14.49 -7.45
N VAL A 65 11.83 -15.24 -6.77
CA VAL A 65 12.18 -16.47 -6.08
C VAL A 65 12.31 -17.54 -7.14
N ARG A 66 13.55 -17.78 -7.55
CA ARG A 66 13.91 -19.01 -8.25
C ARG A 66 13.59 -20.18 -7.32
N TRP A 67 12.43 -20.80 -7.53
CA TRP A 67 12.10 -22.08 -6.95
C TRP A 67 13.14 -23.10 -7.42
N ARG A 68 14.14 -23.39 -6.57
CA ARG A 68 15.01 -24.55 -6.79
C ARG A 68 14.21 -25.78 -6.39
N ALA A 69 13.78 -26.54 -7.39
CA ALA A 69 13.35 -27.93 -7.24
C ALA A 69 14.55 -28.82 -6.90
#